data_AF-A0A1G3TJD7-F1
#
_entry.id   AF-A0A1G3TJD7-F1
#
_cell.length_a   1.000
_cell.length_b   1.000
_cell.length_c   1.000
_cell.angle_alpha   90.00
_cell.angle_beta   90.00
_cell.angle_gamma   90.00
#
_symmetry.space_group_name_H-M   'P 1'
#
loop_
_entity.id
_entity.type
_entity.pdbx_description
1 polymer ?
#
loop_
_entity_poly.entity_id
_entity_poly.type
_entity_poly.pdbx_seq_one_letter_code
_entity_poly.pdbx_strand_id
1 'polypeptide(L)'
;MDELNCSAKLDSEENTITINGLTDELSLDMGRDIDFTALIQELTKKIDEEKTIVLTVEDEESITDSKHKLIIGTLKKIFDSYNESLKDIEVVSDDNNEDEILF
;
A
#
# COMPACT_ATOMS: atom_id res chain seq x y z
N MET A 1 -16.07 -4.69 -2.62
CA MET A 1 -14.89 -4.26 -1.86
C MET A 1 -15.02 -2.80 -1.53
N ASP A 2 -14.88 -2.47 -0.25
CA ASP A 2 -14.65 -1.09 0.16
C ASP A 2 -13.22 -0.67 -0.21
N GLU A 3 -13.08 0.56 -0.71
CA GLU A 3 -11.80 1.15 -1.08
C GLU A 3 -11.34 2.13 0.00
N LEU A 4 -10.09 1.99 0.44
CA LEU A 4 -9.42 2.95 1.31
C LEU A 4 -8.53 3.86 0.46
N ASN A 5 -8.79 5.16 0.51
CA ASN A 5 -8.01 6.15 -0.24
C ASN A 5 -6.84 6.64 0.63
N CYS A 6 -5.63 6.46 0.14
CA CYS A 6 -4.41 6.96 0.74
C CYS A 6 -3.75 8.02 -0.15
N SER A 7 -3.12 9.03 0.44
CA SER A 7 -2.27 9.98 -0.29
C SER A 7 -0.85 9.93 0.22
N ALA A 8 0.12 10.04 -0.69
CA ALA A 8 1.53 10.23 -0.36
C ALA A 8 1.97 11.60 -0.83
N LYS A 9 2.57 12.36 0.08
CA LYS A 9 3.14 13.68 -0.20
C LYS A 9 4.64 13.65 0.01
N LEU A 10 5.38 14.07 -1.01
CA LEU A 10 6.82 14.21 -0.96
C LEU A 10 7.18 15.61 -0.45
N ASP A 11 7.91 15.69 0.65
CA ASP A 11 8.61 16.90 1.08
C ASP A 11 10.09 16.78 0.70
N SER A 12 10.47 17.48 -0.36
CA SER A 12 11.86 17.46 -0.87
C SER A 12 12.81 18.31 -0.02
N GLU A 13 12.31 19.26 0.77
CA GLU A 13 13.14 20.10 1.63
C GLU A 13 13.55 19.31 2.88
N GLU A 14 12.58 18.66 3.51
CA GLU A 14 12.78 17.84 4.70
C GLU A 14 13.26 16.41 4.38
N ASN A 15 13.31 16.04 3.09
CA ASN A 15 13.58 14.68 2.62
C ASN A 15 12.65 13.64 3.26
N THR A 16 11.36 13.94 3.35
CA THR A 16 10.37 13.01 3.93
C THR A 16 9.23 12.70 2.96
N ILE A 17 8.64 11.51 3.07
CA ILE A 17 7.34 11.20 2.45
C ILE A 17 6.32 10.98 3.55
N THR A 18 5.23 11.72 3.52
CA THR A 18 4.11 11.54 4.44
C THR A 18 2.99 10.80 3.75
N ILE A 19 2.48 9.74 4.37
CA ILE A 19 1.40 8.90 3.89
C ILE A 19 0.19 9.11 4.80
N ASN A 20 -0.90 9.57 4.21
CA ASN A 20 -2.17 9.83 4.86
C ASN A 20 -3.24 8.83 4.39
N GLY A 21 -4.29 8.64 5.21
CA GLY A 21 -5.42 7.76 4.89
C GLY A 21 -5.31 6.34 5.45
N LEU A 22 -4.19 6.01 6.11
CA LEU A 22 -4.07 4.84 6.96
C LEU A 22 -4.59 5.14 8.39
N THR A 23 -4.52 4.17 9.30
CA THR A 23 -4.96 4.35 10.70
C THR A 23 -4.26 5.52 11.37
N ASP A 24 -2.95 5.62 11.15
CA ASP A 24 -2.09 6.69 11.61
C ASP A 24 -1.36 7.32 10.41
N GLU A 25 -1.00 8.59 10.54
CA GLU A 25 -0.09 9.24 9.61
C GLU A 25 1.29 8.57 9.69
N LEU A 26 1.82 8.17 8.54
CA LEU A 26 3.15 7.55 8.44
C LEU A 26 4.10 8.51 7.74
N SER A 27 5.29 8.71 8.31
CA SER A 27 6.36 9.49 7.70
C SER A 27 7.58 8.62 7.43
N LEU A 28 8.10 8.69 6.20
CA LEU A 28 9.29 7.97 5.76
C LEU A 28 10.42 8.97 5.54
N ASP A 29 11.52 8.80 6.28
CA ASP A 29 12.74 9.59 6.12
C ASP A 29 13.57 9.07 4.93
N MET A 30 13.87 9.94 3.97
CA MET A 30 14.67 9.68 2.77
C MET A 30 16.10 10.23 2.85
N GLY A 31 16.46 10.90 3.95
CA GLY A 31 17.79 11.43 4.21
C GLY A 31 18.85 10.33 4.42
N ARG A 32 18.42 9.10 4.74
CA ARG A 32 19.26 7.91 4.91
C ARG A 32 18.66 6.69 4.18
N ASP A 33 18.98 5.50 4.66
CA ASP A 33 18.30 4.28 4.26
C ASP A 33 16.82 4.36 4.64
N ILE A 34 15.97 4.14 3.65
CA ILE A 34 14.52 4.28 3.81
C ILE A 34 13.99 3.01 4.43
N ASP A 35 13.29 3.17 5.56
CA ASP A 35 12.66 2.07 6.27
C ASP A 35 11.17 2.01 5.96
N PHE A 36 10.76 0.97 5.23
CA PHE A 36 9.35 0.71 4.92
C PHE A 36 8.67 -0.21 5.95
N THR A 37 9.36 -0.63 7.01
CA THR A 37 8.85 -1.61 7.98
C THR A 37 7.53 -1.16 8.60
N ALA A 38 7.43 0.09 9.03
CA ALA A 38 6.21 0.63 9.63
C ALA A 38 5.03 0.63 8.64
N LEU A 39 5.29 0.98 7.38
CA LEU A 39 4.29 0.93 6.31
C LEU A 39 3.79 -0.49 6.08
N ILE A 40 4.71 -1.45 5.94
CA ILE A 40 4.34 -2.87 5.71
C ILE A 40 3.54 -3.42 6.89
N GLN A 41 3.90 -3.05 8.12
CA GLN A 41 3.14 -3.45 9.32
C GLN A 41 1.72 -2.90 9.31
N GLU A 42 1.54 -1.62 8.97
CA GLU A 42 0.19 -1.03 8.85
C GLU A 42 -0.62 -1.68 7.73
N LEU A 43 -0.03 -1.89 6.55
CA LEU A 43 -0.71 -2.58 5.46
C LEU A 43 -1.11 -4.01 5.85
N THR A 44 -0.24 -4.73 6.56
CA THR A 44 -0.54 -6.10 7.02
C THR A 44 -1.74 -6.12 7.96
N LYS A 45 -1.89 -5.14 8.86
CA LYS A 45 -3.07 -5.02 9.73
C LYS A 45 -4.36 -4.75 8.95
N LYS A 46 -4.25 -4.10 7.78
CA LYS A 46 -5.39 -3.84 6.89
C LYS A 46 -5.83 -5.06 6.08
N ILE A 47 -5.00 -6.11 6.00
CA ILE A 47 -5.38 -7.36 5.34
C ILE A 47 -6.64 -7.95 6.01
N ASP A 48 -6.71 -7.92 7.34
CA ASP A 48 -7.88 -8.39 8.11
C ASP A 48 -9.16 -7.58 7.83
N GLU A 49 -9.04 -6.38 7.26
CA GLU A 49 -10.18 -5.54 6.88
C GLU A 49 -10.65 -5.78 5.42
N GLU A 50 -9.92 -6.59 4.63
CA GLU A 50 -10.23 -6.94 3.24
C GLU A 50 -10.48 -5.72 2.32
N LYS A 51 -9.82 -4.59 2.61
CA LYS A 51 -9.96 -3.35 1.84
C LYS A 51 -8.86 -3.20 0.81
N THR A 52 -9.25 -2.96 -0.43
CA THR A 52 -8.32 -2.49 -1.46
C THR A 52 -7.88 -1.06 -1.12
N ILE A 53 -6.59 -0.78 -1.27
CA ILE A 53 -6.04 0.55 -0.99
C ILE A 53 -5.62 1.23 -2.29
N VAL A 54 -6.12 2.44 -2.51
CA VAL A 54 -5.75 3.27 -3.65
C VAL A 54 -4.78 4.34 -3.18
N LEU A 55 -3.54 4.29 -3.68
CA LEU A 55 -2.52 5.30 -3.38
C LEU A 55 -2.50 6.40 -4.45
N THR A 56 -2.71 7.64 -4.03
CA THR A 56 -2.49 8.84 -4.86
C THR A 56 -1.20 9.54 -4.43
N VAL A 57 -0.31 9.87 -5.36
CA VAL A 57 0.90 10.63 -5.05
C VAL A 57 0.66 12.10 -5.40
N GLU A 58 0.72 12.97 -4.40
CA GLU A 58 0.54 14.41 -4.57
C GLU A 58 1.72 15.00 -5.36
N ASP A 59 1.42 15.86 -6.32
CA ASP A 59 2.40 16.56 -7.17
C ASP A 59 3.41 15.63 -7.86
N GLU A 60 3.01 14.39 -8.21
CA GLU A 60 3.92 13.39 -8.80
C GLU A 60 4.65 13.90 -10.06
N GLU A 61 3.96 14.66 -10.91
CA GLU A 61 4.52 15.24 -12.14
C GLU A 61 5.66 16.24 -11.86
N SER A 62 5.65 16.86 -10.67
CA SER A 62 6.68 17.82 -10.24
C SER A 62 7.94 17.12 -9.70
N ILE A 63 7.88 15.81 -9.45
CA ILE A 63 9.02 15.03 -8.96
C ILE A 63 9.98 14.79 -10.12
N THR A 64 11.08 15.55 -10.14
CA THR A 64 12.09 15.46 -11.21
C THR A 64 13.30 14.61 -10.82
N ASP A 65 13.61 14.53 -9.52
CA ASP A 65 14.75 13.81 -8.98
C ASP A 65 14.63 12.29 -9.14
N SER A 66 15.69 11.66 -9.64
CA SER A 66 15.71 10.22 -9.94
C SER A 66 15.61 9.35 -8.69
N LYS A 67 16.17 9.80 -7.55
CA LYS A 67 16.07 9.08 -6.28
C LYS A 67 14.63 9.16 -5.78
N HIS A 68 14.02 10.35 -5.77
CA HIS A 68 12.61 10.50 -5.36
C HIS A 68 11.66 9.69 -6.24
N LYS A 69 11.86 9.68 -7.56
CA LYS A 69 11.10 8.80 -8.48
C LYS A 69 11.22 7.32 -8.13
N LEU A 70 12.43 6.86 -7.82
CA LEU A 70 12.66 5.47 -7.43
C LEU A 70 11.91 5.14 -6.14
N ILE A 71 11.93 6.03 -5.15
CA ILE A 71 11.26 5.84 -3.86
C ILE A 71 9.75 5.77 -4.05
N ILE A 72 9.17 6.72 -4.78
CA ILE A 72 7.74 6.70 -5.12
C ILE A 72 7.37 5.45 -5.92
N GLY A 73 8.20 5.02 -6.86
CA GLY A 73 7.99 3.80 -7.61
C GLY A 73 8.00 2.55 -6.73
N THR A 74 8.90 2.47 -5.75
CA THR A 74 8.92 1.40 -4.75
C THR A 74 7.67 1.46 -3.88
N LEU A 75 7.25 2.66 -3.45
CA LEU A 75 6.04 2.84 -2.66
C LEU A 75 4.82 2.29 -3.41
N LYS A 76 4.61 2.70 -4.67
CA LYS A 76 3.51 2.18 -5.50
C LYS A 76 3.50 0.66 -5.59
N LYS A 77 4.66 0.04 -5.83
CA LYS A 77 4.79 -1.43 -5.87
C LYS A 77 4.38 -2.10 -4.57
N ILE A 78 4.68 -1.50 -3.42
CA ILE A 78 4.27 -2.06 -2.11
C ILE A 78 2.74 -2.10 -2.02
N PHE A 79 2.05 -1.01 -2.39
CA PHE A 79 0.59 -0.96 -2.39
C PHE A 79 -0.03 -1.90 -3.44
N ASP A 80 0.58 -1.99 -4.63
CA ASP A 80 0.14 -2.93 -5.67
C ASP A 80 0.25 -4.38 -5.17
N SER A 81 1.39 -4.77 -4.59
CA SER A 81 1.59 -6.12 -4.04
C SER A 81 0.65 -6.42 -2.87
N TYR A 82 0.32 -5.44 -2.03
CA TYR A 82 -0.70 -5.60 -1.00
C TYR A 82 -2.07 -5.91 -1.63
N ASN A 83 -2.50 -5.14 -2.62
CA ASN A 83 -3.78 -5.33 -3.29
C ASN A 83 -3.85 -6.66 -4.06
N GLU A 84 -2.74 -7.10 -4.66
CA GLU A 84 -2.63 -8.43 -5.28
C GLU A 84 -2.80 -9.54 -4.25
N SER A 85 -2.16 -9.41 -3.08
CA SER A 85 -2.26 -10.40 -2.00
C SER A 85 -3.69 -10.56 -1.48
N LEU A 86 -4.49 -9.49 -1.47
CA LEU A 86 -5.91 -9.57 -1.12
C LEU A 86 -6.74 -10.36 -2.14
N LYS A 87 -6.48 -10.17 -3.44
CA LYS A 87 -7.18 -10.90 -4.50
C LYS A 87 -6.90 -12.40 -4.43
N ASP A 88 -5.67 -12.78 -4.09
CA ASP A 88 -5.34 -14.19 -3.90
C ASP A 88 -6.17 -14.79 -2.74
N ILE A 89 -6.42 -14.06 -1.66
CA ILE A 89 -7.23 -14.54 -0.51
C ILE A 89 -8.70 -14.79 -0.91
N GLU A 90 -9.30 -13.91 -1.72
CA GLU A 90 -10.66 -14.12 -2.23
C GLU A 90 -10.79 -15.40 -3.06
N VAL A 91 -9.79 -15.70 -3.91
CA VAL A 91 -9.84 -16.87 -4.80
C VAL A 91 -9.82 -18.19 -4.03
N VAL A 92 -9.18 -18.26 -2.85
CA VAL A 92 -9.16 -19.48 -2.02
C VAL A 92 -10.47 -19.68 -1.26
N SER A 93 -11.28 -18.64 -1.10
CA SER A 93 -12.51 -18.68 -0.30
C SER A 93 -13.73 -19.17 -1.09
N ASP A 94 -13.67 -19.17 -2.42
CA ASP A 94 -14.78 -19.56 -3.32
C ASP A 94 -14.78 -21.06 -3.71
N ASP A 95 -13.74 -21.83 -3.34
CA ASP A 95 -13.62 -23.28 -3.67
C ASP A 95 -14.17 -24.21 -2.57
N ASN A 96 -15.30 -23.85 -1.95
CA ASN A 96 -16.09 -24.75 -1.08
C ASN A 96 -17.46 -25.05 -1.69
N ASN A 97 -17.50 -25.33 -3.00
CA ASN A 97 -18.71 -25.78 -3.67
C ASN A 97 -18.93 -27.30 -3.43
N GLU A 98 -19.58 -27.59 -2.30
CA GLU A 98 -20.50 -28.72 -2.04
C GLU A 98 -20.27 -30.03 -2.83
N ASP A 99 -19.35 -30.88 -2.38
CA ASP A 99 -19.40 -32.33 -2.63
C ASP A 99 -20.37 -33.01 -1.63
N GLU A 100 -21.68 -32.73 -1.77
CA GLU A 100 -22.73 -33.56 -1.15
C GLU A 100 -23.04 -34.75 -2.08
N ILE A 101 -22.22 -35.80 -2.01
CA ILE A 101 -22.56 -37.08 -2.62
C ILE A 101 -23.53 -37.80 -1.66
N LEU A 102 -24.82 -37.74 -1.97
CA LEU A 102 -25.87 -38.54 -1.34
C LEU A 102 -25.56 -40.04 -1.46
N PHE A 103 -25.50 -40.73 -0.32
CA PHE A 103 -25.48 -42.20 -0.21
C PHE A 103 -26.86 -42.82 -0.47
#